data_AF-A0A2S7Y2A4-F1
#
_entry.id   AF-A0A2S7Y2A4-F1
#
_cell.length_a   1.000
_cell.length_b   1.000
_cell.length_c   1.000
_cell.angle_alpha   90.00
_cell.angle_beta   90.00
_cell.angle_gamma   90.00
#
_symmetry.space_group_name_H-M   'P 1'
#
loop_
_entity.id
_entity.type
_entity.pdbx_description
1 polymer ?
#
loop_
_entity_poly.entity_id
_entity_poly.type
_entity_poly.pdbx_seq_one_letter_code
_entity_poly.pdbx_strand_id
1 'polypeptide(L)'
;MVDVLSKEQNTCNEQEIARIAAAHPGEEKDISNMDDGHLLGMTPTRTFGNHRWKWPTELVMKARGNCHGPAPHAKSKTPPYLTASPEVTTRVVCARDFVIMGSDGLWEAISNEDAVECVSRWLAARREGRPETVAESRESRYDVNEDG
;
A
#
# COMPACT_ATOMS: atom_id res chain seq x y z
N MET A 1 13.46 -5.79 18.00
CA MET A 1 12.81 -4.47 17.97
C MET A 1 12.38 -4.24 16.54
N VAL A 2 11.10 -3.98 16.33
CA VAL A 2 10.53 -3.65 15.01
C VAL A 2 10.50 -2.13 14.89
N ASP A 3 10.97 -1.60 13.76
CA ASP A 3 10.94 -0.16 13.46
C ASP A 3 10.24 0.03 12.11
N VAL A 4 9.07 0.66 12.12
CA VAL A 4 8.25 0.88 10.91
C VAL A 4 8.74 2.14 10.21
N LEU A 5 9.31 1.97 9.01
CA LEU A 5 10.00 3.06 8.29
C LEU A 5 9.11 3.83 7.32
N SER A 6 7.92 3.32 6.98
CA SER A 6 6.95 3.97 6.10
C SER A 6 5.54 3.83 6.62
N LYS A 7 4.70 4.84 6.39
CA LYS A 7 3.26 4.73 6.56
C LYS A 7 2.61 4.39 5.23
N GLU A 8 1.57 3.57 5.29
CA GLU A 8 0.74 3.29 4.12
C GLU A 8 0.12 4.58 3.58
N GLN A 9 0.25 4.79 2.26
CA GLN A 9 -0.28 5.97 1.58
C GLN A 9 -1.60 5.58 0.90
N ASN A 10 -2.59 5.31 1.75
CA ASN A 10 -3.93 4.89 1.37
C ASN A 10 -4.98 5.69 2.15
N THR A 11 -6.25 5.38 1.88
CA THR A 11 -7.42 5.99 2.50
C THR A 11 -7.62 5.64 3.98
N CYS A 12 -6.89 4.66 4.54
CA CYS A 12 -6.90 4.38 5.98
C CYS A 12 -5.94 5.30 6.76
N ASN A 13 -5.06 6.02 6.06
CA ASN A 13 -4.14 6.98 6.67
C ASN A 13 -4.82 8.34 6.82
N GLU A 14 -5.16 8.71 8.06
CA GLU A 14 -5.80 9.99 8.39
C GLU A 14 -5.01 11.22 7.89
N GLN A 15 -3.68 11.12 7.81
CA GLN A 15 -2.85 12.22 7.30
C GLN A 15 -3.03 12.40 5.79
N GLU A 16 -3.20 11.30 5.05
CA GLU A 16 -3.51 11.36 3.61
C GLU A 16 -4.93 11.88 3.37
N ILE A 17 -5.91 11.43 4.17
CA ILE A 17 -7.28 11.95 4.10
C ILE A 17 -7.27 13.47 4.33
N ALA A 18 -6.61 13.94 5.40
CA ALA A 18 -6.54 15.35 5.72
C ALA A 18 -5.84 16.16 4.62
N ARG A 19 -4.73 15.64 4.06
CA ARG A 19 -4.02 16.26 2.94
C ARG A 19 -4.91 16.42 1.71
N ILE A 20 -5.66 15.38 1.35
CA ILE A 20 -6.56 15.38 0.20
C ILE A 20 -7.72 16.36 0.44
N ALA A 21 -8.36 16.31 1.61
CA ALA A 21 -9.44 17.24 1.96
C ALA A 21 -8.99 18.71 1.89
N ALA A 22 -7.79 19.02 2.40
CA ALA A 22 -7.22 20.36 2.32
C ALA A 22 -6.93 20.82 0.87
N ALA A 23 -6.58 19.88 -0.02
CA ALA A 23 -6.32 20.18 -1.43
C ALA A 23 -7.61 20.38 -2.25
N HIS A 24 -8.75 19.83 -1.80
CA HIS A 24 -10.02 19.86 -2.51
C HIS A 24 -11.19 20.32 -1.60
N PRO A 25 -11.21 21.59 -1.15
CA PRO A 25 -12.25 22.07 -0.24
C PRO A 25 -13.65 21.97 -0.84
N GLY A 26 -14.61 21.41 -0.08
CA GLY A 26 -16.01 21.26 -0.50
C GLY A 26 -16.29 20.03 -1.37
N GLU A 27 -15.30 19.18 -1.58
CA GLU A 27 -15.45 17.91 -2.31
C GLU A 27 -15.46 16.69 -1.41
N GLU A 28 -15.43 16.85 -0.08
CA GLU A 28 -15.18 15.78 0.89
C GLU A 28 -16.08 14.56 0.66
N LYS A 29 -17.37 14.77 0.37
CA LYS A 29 -18.33 13.69 0.07
C LYS A 29 -18.11 12.99 -1.27
N ASP A 30 -17.46 13.66 -2.22
CA ASP A 30 -17.21 13.15 -3.57
C ASP A 30 -15.90 12.37 -3.65
N ILE A 31 -14.85 12.86 -2.99
CA ILE A 31 -13.53 12.21 -2.89
C ILE A 31 -13.52 11.10 -1.84
N SER A 32 -14.20 11.28 -0.71
CA SER A 32 -14.32 10.29 0.34
C SER A 32 -15.70 9.64 0.29
N ASN A 33 -15.90 8.74 -0.66
CA ASN A 33 -16.89 7.68 -0.46
C ASN A 33 -16.29 6.75 0.61
N MET A 34 -16.29 7.18 1.88
CA MET A 34 -15.71 6.42 2.99
C MET A 34 -16.43 5.09 3.24
N ASP A 35 -17.60 4.88 2.63
CA ASP A 35 -18.36 3.63 2.76
C ASP A 35 -17.64 2.42 2.16
N ASP A 36 -16.81 2.62 1.13
CA ASP A 36 -15.97 1.56 0.54
C ASP A 36 -14.47 1.76 0.78
N GLY A 37 -14.05 2.89 1.35
CA GLY A 37 -12.65 3.19 1.64
C GLY A 37 -11.79 3.49 0.41
N HIS A 38 -12.35 4.02 -0.68
CA HIS A 38 -11.58 4.31 -1.90
C HIS A 38 -11.67 5.78 -2.34
N LEU A 39 -10.53 6.40 -2.67
CA LEU A 39 -10.43 7.74 -3.25
C LEU A 39 -10.83 7.71 -4.72
N LEU A 40 -12.07 8.07 -5.04
CA LEU A 40 -12.60 7.96 -6.41
C LEU A 40 -12.36 6.56 -7.02
N GLY A 41 -12.58 5.51 -6.22
CA GLY A 41 -12.34 4.11 -6.61
C GLY A 41 -10.88 3.66 -6.60
N MET A 42 -9.98 4.40 -5.93
CA MET A 42 -8.56 4.04 -5.78
C MET A 42 -8.18 3.86 -4.30
N THR A 43 -7.52 2.76 -3.96
CA THR A 43 -6.98 2.53 -2.60
C THR A 43 -5.72 3.36 -2.33
N PRO A 44 -4.67 3.33 -3.19
CA PRO A 44 -3.49 4.15 -2.96
C PRO A 44 -3.76 5.62 -3.27
N THR A 45 -3.37 6.51 -2.36
CA THR A 45 -3.49 7.97 -2.51
C THR A 45 -2.27 8.58 -3.19
N ARG A 46 -1.18 7.81 -3.32
CA ARG A 46 0.04 8.21 -4.00
C ARG A 46 0.50 7.14 -4.97
N THR A 47 0.66 7.50 -6.25
CA THR A 47 1.06 6.57 -7.31
C THR A 47 1.85 7.29 -8.39
N PHE A 48 2.70 6.55 -9.10
CA PHE A 48 3.13 6.95 -10.45
C PHE A 48 2.00 6.69 -11.45
N GLY A 49 2.03 7.34 -12.62
CA GLY A 49 1.00 7.14 -13.64
C GLY A 49 -0.39 7.64 -13.20
N ASN A 50 -1.42 6.81 -13.42
CA ASN A 50 -2.83 7.10 -13.07
C ASN A 50 -3.33 8.48 -13.54
N HIS A 51 -3.04 8.80 -14.80
CA HIS A 51 -3.32 10.11 -15.41
C HIS A 51 -4.78 10.58 -15.23
N ARG A 52 -5.74 9.66 -15.23
CA ARG A 52 -7.18 9.94 -15.04
C ARG A 52 -7.51 10.66 -13.72
N TRP A 53 -6.69 10.50 -12.68
CA TRP A 53 -6.84 11.18 -11.39
C TRP A 53 -5.99 12.46 -11.27
N LYS A 54 -5.15 12.76 -12.26
CA LYS A 54 -4.15 13.84 -12.19
C LYS A 54 -4.37 14.94 -13.21
N TRP A 55 -4.88 14.59 -14.39
CA TRP A 55 -4.99 15.52 -15.50
C TRP A 55 -6.35 16.22 -15.53
N PRO A 56 -6.42 17.45 -16.10
CA PRO A 56 -7.69 18.09 -16.42
C PRO A 56 -8.56 17.19 -17.32
N THR A 57 -9.87 17.28 -17.15
CA THR A 57 -10.86 16.46 -17.86
C THR A 57 -10.70 16.53 -19.38
N GLU A 58 -10.38 17.70 -19.93
CA GLU A 58 -10.19 17.92 -21.36
C GLU A 58 -8.98 17.13 -21.89
N LEU A 59 -7.91 17.05 -21.09
CA LEU A 59 -6.71 16.29 -21.46
C LEU A 59 -6.96 14.79 -21.38
N VAL A 60 -7.70 14.32 -20.36
CA VAL A 60 -8.13 12.92 -20.28
C VAL A 60 -9.02 12.56 -21.46
N MET A 61 -9.96 13.42 -21.87
CA MET A 61 -10.79 13.20 -23.05
C MET A 61 -9.98 13.12 -24.35
N LYS A 62 -8.97 13.99 -24.52
CA LYS A 62 -8.04 13.90 -25.66
C LYS A 62 -7.25 12.58 -25.65
N ALA A 63 -6.75 12.16 -24.49
CA ALA A 63 -6.06 10.87 -24.35
C ALA A 63 -6.98 9.68 -24.65
N ARG A 64 -8.26 9.76 -24.26
CA ARG A 64 -9.28 8.77 -24.64
C ARG A 64 -9.44 8.69 -26.16
N GLY A 65 -9.61 9.82 -26.83
CA GLY A 65 -9.81 9.85 -28.28
C GLY A 65 -8.58 9.42 -29.08
N ASN A 66 -7.40 9.88 -28.67
CA ASN A 66 -6.17 9.69 -29.45
C ASN A 66 -5.40 8.41 -29.07
N CYS A 67 -5.55 7.93 -27.83
CA CYS A 67 -4.76 6.84 -27.28
C CYS A 67 -5.61 5.70 -26.69
N HIS A 68 -6.92 5.68 -26.93
CA HIS A 68 -7.86 4.70 -26.35
C HIS A 68 -7.80 4.64 -24.82
N GLY A 69 -7.47 5.76 -24.18
CA GLY A 69 -7.45 5.89 -22.73
C GLY A 69 -8.85 5.79 -22.07
N PRO A 70 -8.91 5.62 -20.74
CA PRO A 70 -10.18 5.58 -20.01
C PRO A 70 -10.91 6.92 -20.08
N ALA A 71 -12.23 6.89 -19.89
CA ALA A 71 -13.01 8.11 -19.72
C ALA A 71 -12.62 8.84 -18.42
N PRO A 72 -12.83 10.17 -18.30
CA PRO A 72 -12.65 10.89 -17.04
C PRO A 72 -13.46 10.29 -15.89
N HIS A 73 -13.05 10.53 -14.65
CA HIS A 73 -13.85 10.13 -13.49
C HIS A 73 -15.04 11.09 -13.32
N ALA A 74 -16.25 10.56 -13.11
CA ALA A 74 -17.48 11.37 -13.09
C ALA A 74 -17.49 12.44 -11.98
N LYS A 75 -16.85 12.13 -10.85
CA LYS A 75 -16.71 13.04 -9.70
C LYS A 75 -15.42 13.87 -9.70
N SER A 76 -14.63 13.85 -10.78
CA SER A 76 -13.38 14.64 -10.87
C SER A 76 -13.70 16.10 -11.17
N LYS A 77 -13.60 16.98 -10.17
CA LYS A 77 -13.83 18.42 -10.27
C LYS A 77 -12.54 19.24 -10.24
N THR A 78 -11.63 18.98 -9.31
CA THR A 78 -10.38 19.74 -9.13
C THR A 78 -9.11 18.86 -9.14
N PRO A 79 -8.84 18.09 -10.22
CA PRO A 79 -7.60 17.33 -10.30
C PRO A 79 -6.37 18.26 -10.15
N PRO A 80 -5.25 17.78 -9.57
CA PRO A 80 -4.92 16.37 -9.31
C PRO A 80 -5.34 15.86 -7.91
N TYR A 81 -5.93 14.66 -7.85
CA TYR A 81 -6.27 13.96 -6.60
C TYR A 81 -5.16 13.01 -6.11
N LEU A 82 -4.31 12.51 -7.02
CA LEU A 82 -3.17 11.65 -6.70
C LEU A 82 -1.85 12.39 -6.92
N THR A 83 -0.85 12.10 -6.07
CA THR A 83 0.52 12.59 -6.25
C THR A 83 1.50 11.42 -6.40
N ALA A 84 2.66 11.67 -7.03
CA ALA A 84 3.79 10.74 -7.02
C ALA A 84 4.87 11.14 -5.99
N SER A 85 4.67 12.23 -5.25
CA SER A 85 5.63 12.70 -4.25
C SER A 85 5.69 11.75 -3.06
N PRO A 86 6.87 11.21 -2.71
CA PRO A 86 7.01 10.26 -1.61
C PRO A 86 6.94 10.95 -0.24
N GLU A 87 6.70 10.16 0.80
CA GLU A 87 7.13 10.51 2.16
C GLU A 87 8.53 9.95 2.38
N VAL A 88 9.39 10.71 3.06
CA VAL A 88 10.79 10.35 3.27
C VAL A 88 11.06 10.20 4.76
N THR A 89 11.45 9.00 5.16
CA THR A 89 11.94 8.70 6.51
C THR A 89 13.44 8.46 6.45
N THR A 90 14.19 9.04 7.39
CA THR A 90 15.65 8.82 7.51
C THR A 90 15.96 8.14 8.84
N ARG A 91 16.84 7.14 8.82
CA ARG A 91 17.22 6.37 10.01
C ARG A 91 18.71 6.09 10.04
N VAL A 92 19.31 6.11 11.24
CA VAL A 92 20.68 5.65 11.46
C VAL A 92 20.64 4.15 11.72
N VAL A 93 21.47 3.39 10.99
CA VAL A 93 21.52 1.93 11.07
C VAL A 93 22.76 1.45 11.84
N CYS A 94 22.63 0.30 12.48
CA CYS A 94 23.68 -0.43 13.18
C CYS A 94 24.09 -1.68 12.39
N ALA A 95 25.23 -2.27 12.75
CA ALA A 95 25.82 -3.41 12.01
C ALA A 95 24.95 -4.68 11.93
N ARG A 96 23.91 -4.81 12.76
CA ARG A 96 23.01 -5.97 12.80
C ARG A 96 21.59 -5.65 12.30
N ASP A 97 21.36 -4.43 11.85
CA ASP A 97 20.05 -4.02 11.34
C ASP A 97 19.84 -4.60 9.94
N PHE A 98 18.59 -4.90 9.62
CA PHE A 98 18.16 -5.29 8.29
C PHE A 98 16.83 -4.61 7.98
N VAL A 99 16.51 -4.50 6.69
CA VAL A 99 15.26 -3.90 6.22
C VAL A 99 14.50 -4.95 5.43
N ILE A 100 13.19 -5.05 5.68
CA ILE A 100 12.27 -5.83 4.86
C ILE A 100 11.48 -4.83 4.02
N MET A 101 11.50 -5.03 2.70
CA MET A 101 10.62 -4.31 1.78
C MET A 101 9.74 -5.34 1.08
N GLY A 102 8.43 -5.10 1.10
CA GLY A 102 7.43 -5.94 0.46
C GLY A 102 6.26 -5.07 -0.01
N SER A 103 5.52 -5.55 -1.01
CA SER A 103 4.22 -4.97 -1.37
C SER A 103 3.16 -5.38 -0.35
N ASP A 104 1.99 -4.74 -0.42
CA ASP A 104 0.77 -5.09 0.32
C ASP A 104 0.49 -6.59 0.36
N GLY A 105 0.65 -7.32 -0.76
CA GLY A 105 0.43 -8.76 -0.80
C GLY A 105 1.28 -9.60 0.18
N LEU A 106 2.41 -9.08 0.69
CA LEU A 106 3.11 -9.69 1.82
C LEU A 106 2.44 -9.31 3.15
N TRP A 107 2.27 -8.00 3.36
CA TRP A 107 1.83 -7.43 4.64
C TRP A 107 0.35 -7.68 4.96
N GLU A 108 -0.45 -8.08 3.98
CA GLU A 108 -1.80 -8.62 4.17
C GLU A 108 -1.80 -10.01 4.81
N ALA A 109 -0.69 -10.76 4.71
CA ALA A 109 -0.59 -12.14 5.17
C ALA A 109 0.24 -12.32 6.46
N ILE A 110 1.08 -11.35 6.82
CA ILE A 110 2.00 -11.45 7.97
C ILE A 110 2.12 -10.11 8.71
N SER A 111 2.19 -10.16 10.04
CA SER A 111 2.46 -8.97 10.85
C SER A 111 3.91 -8.50 10.70
N ASN A 112 4.17 -7.23 11.02
CA ASN A 112 5.53 -6.69 11.01
C ASN A 112 6.44 -7.44 11.98
N GLU A 113 5.90 -7.80 13.15
CA GLU A 113 6.57 -8.54 14.21
C GLU A 113 6.97 -9.95 13.73
N ASP A 114 6.03 -10.69 13.17
CA ASP A 114 6.28 -12.05 12.68
C ASP A 114 7.28 -12.03 11.51
N ALA A 115 7.18 -11.07 10.59
CA ALA A 115 8.12 -10.94 9.48
C ALA A 115 9.54 -10.67 9.97
N VAL A 116 9.71 -9.76 10.95
CA VAL A 116 11.00 -9.48 11.57
C VAL A 116 11.52 -10.69 12.33
N GLU A 117 10.67 -11.42 13.04
CA GLU A 117 11.05 -12.65 13.74
C GLU A 117 11.53 -13.72 12.77
N CYS A 118 10.76 -14.01 11.72
CA CYS A 118 11.12 -14.99 10.69
C CYS A 118 12.49 -14.69 10.09
N VAL A 119 12.73 -13.45 9.66
CA VAL A 119 14.02 -13.05 9.08
C VAL A 119 15.15 -13.10 10.12
N SER A 120 14.88 -12.70 11.37
CA SER A 120 15.87 -12.73 12.45
C SER A 120 16.34 -14.16 12.75
N ARG A 121 15.41 -15.11 12.85
CA ARG A 121 15.69 -16.54 13.08
C ARG A 121 16.48 -17.14 11.92
N TRP A 122 16.08 -16.83 10.68
CA TRP A 122 16.81 -17.25 9.49
C TRP A 122 18.25 -16.71 9.45
N LEU A 123 18.45 -15.42 9.76
CA LEU A 123 19.79 -14.82 9.82
C LEU A 123 20.65 -15.44 10.93
N ALA A 124 20.06 -15.81 12.07
CA ALA A 124 20.76 -16.50 13.16
C ALA A 124 21.22 -17.90 12.73
N ALA A 125 20.31 -18.71 12.18
CA ALA A 125 20.61 -20.04 11.66
C ALA A 125 21.73 -20.01 10.60
N ARG A 126 21.69 -19.03 9.69
CA ARG A 126 22.74 -18.83 8.68
C ARG A 126 24.11 -18.52 9.29
N ARG A 127 24.18 -17.74 10.38
CA ARG A 127 25.44 -17.46 11.09
C ARG A 127 25.97 -18.68 11.82
N GLU A 128 25.09 -19.52 12.34
CA GLU A 128 25.45 -20.77 13.03
C GLU A 128 25.83 -21.90 12.05
N GLY A 129 25.54 -21.74 10.76
CA GLY A 129 25.85 -22.74 9.73
C GLY A 129 24.97 -23.99 9.82
N ARG A 130 23.86 -23.94 10.58
CA ARG A 130 22.89 -25.03 10.70
C ARG A 130 21.46 -24.48 10.79
N PRO A 131 20.45 -25.22 10.28
CA PRO A 131 19.06 -24.86 10.45
C PRO A 131 18.69 -24.77 11.94
N GLU A 132 17.72 -23.91 12.24
CA GLU A 132 17.06 -23.93 13.54
C GLU A 132 16.30 -25.24 13.72
N THR A 133 16.39 -25.84 14.91
CA THR A 133 15.57 -27.00 15.26
C THR A 133 14.18 -26.50 15.63
N VAL A 134 13.22 -26.68 14.72
CA VAL A 134 11.82 -26.30 14.95
C VAL A 134 11.03 -27.59 15.21
N ALA A 135 10.20 -27.60 16.26
CA ALA A 135 9.23 -28.68 16.43
C ALA A 135 8.28 -28.69 15.22
N GLU A 136 7.98 -29.86 14.67
CA GLU A 136 7.02 -29.95 13.56
C GLU A 136 5.74 -29.21 13.94
N SER A 137 5.43 -28.14 13.20
CA SER A 137 4.12 -27.53 13.27
C SER A 137 3.14 -28.62 12.89
N ARG A 138 2.15 -28.90 13.74
CA ARG A 138 1.02 -29.75 13.37
C ARG A 138 0.45 -29.11 12.11
N GLU A 139 0.68 -29.72 10.95
CA GLU A 139 0.03 -29.31 9.71
C GLU A 139 -1.45 -29.27 10.05
N SER A 140 -2.08 -28.08 10.03
CA SER A 140 -3.53 -28.06 9.90
C SER A 140 -3.77 -28.56 8.49
N ARG A 141 -4.00 -29.87 8.35
CA ARG A 141 -4.70 -30.38 7.19
C ARG A 141 -5.93 -29.50 7.06
N TYR A 142 -5.95 -28.64 6.05
CA TYR A 142 -7.21 -28.26 5.46
C TYR A 142 -7.76 -29.57 4.91
N ASP A 143 -8.49 -30.31 5.74
CA ASP A 143 -9.33 -31.40 5.27
C ASP A 143 -10.36 -30.71 4.39
N VAL A 144 -10.10 -30.74 3.07
CA VAL A 144 -11.13 -30.46 2.08
C VAL A 144 -12.16 -31.54 2.29
N ASN A 145 -13.27 -31.18 2.94
CA ASN A 145 -14.40 -32.09 3.06
C ASN A 145 -14.84 -32.48 1.64
N GLU A 146 -15.48 -33.65 1.49
CA GLU A 146 -15.94 -34.17 0.19
C GLU A 146 -16.92 -33.24 -0.57
N ASP A 147 -17.29 -32.11 0.03
CA ASP A 147 -18.18 -31.11 -0.53
C ASP A 147 -17.47 -29.99 -1.33
N GLY A 148 -16.13 -29.91 -1.29
CA GLY A 148 -15.34 -28.92 -2.06
C GLY A 148 -15.24 -27.55 -1.42
#